data_AF-W9ZX33-F1
#
_entry.id   AF-W9ZX33-F1
#
_cell.length_a   1.000
_cell.length_b   1.000
_cell.length_c   1.000
_cell.angle_alpha   90.00
_cell.angle_beta   90.00
_cell.angle_gamma   90.00
#
_symmetry.space_group_name_H-M   'P 1'
#
loop_
_entity.id
_entity.type
_entity.pdbx_description
1 polymer ?
#
loop_
_entity_poly.entity_id
_entity_poly.type
_entity_poly.pdbx_seq_one_letter_code
_entity_poly.pdbx_strand_id
1 'polypeptide(L)'
;MKPMKTQDLDSLVKLKSILVFSVDCWGASYLRNVLTHGSTHITTKQGNKTLPTELWIDILDLAELYVYKNTYKLVYGIEISLKSTNGNRTEPTLICNVLEEWKECEELTNGDLVNAYEKCLKDPAITKTARGNAYSIPVSHLRFQGYFLFHNIEVPDIIARLENGNCSLCLGDQSLDIHLYNTRENANFFCGAVLSQGNCGHGAICPLCLGAEYANEYLDVMNGKCEDRWSDDEEEEEEDTQEEKMAKARSRKRLREIRGAMVLSSLG
;
A
#
# COMPACT_ATOMS: atom_id res chain seq x y z
N MET A 1 3.87 5.07 -4.74
CA MET A 1 4.23 5.61 -3.40
C MET A 1 5.48 4.96 -2.77
N LYS A 2 6.15 5.62 -1.79
CA LYS A 2 7.33 5.09 -1.05
C LYS A 2 7.13 5.15 0.47
N PRO A 3 7.54 4.10 1.24
CA PRO A 3 7.49 4.14 2.71
C PRO A 3 8.37 5.27 3.26
N MET A 4 7.86 5.99 4.24
CA MET A 4 8.56 7.12 4.83
C MET A 4 9.69 6.67 5.74
N LYS A 5 10.85 7.31 5.59
CA LYS A 5 12.04 7.09 6.43
C LYS A 5 12.32 8.31 7.28
N THR A 6 12.97 8.09 8.42
CA THR A 6 13.31 9.14 9.38
C THR A 6 14.11 10.29 8.76
N GLN A 7 14.98 9.99 7.79
CA GLN A 7 15.81 10.97 7.10
C GLN A 7 15.02 11.97 6.23
N ASP A 8 13.79 11.63 5.83
CA ASP A 8 12.96 12.45 4.93
C ASP A 8 12.01 13.39 5.68
N LEU A 9 11.89 13.22 7.00
CA LEU A 9 10.91 13.91 7.85
C LEU A 9 11.00 15.44 7.80
N ASP A 10 12.20 16.00 8.01
CA ASP A 10 12.38 17.45 8.10
C ASP A 10 11.99 18.17 6.80
N SER A 11 12.36 17.58 5.67
CA SER A 11 12.01 18.11 4.35
C SER A 11 10.51 18.06 4.11
N LEU A 12 9.86 16.95 4.47
CA LEU A 12 8.41 16.76 4.30
C LEU A 12 7.58 17.72 5.17
N VAL A 13 8.00 17.94 6.41
CA VAL A 13 7.34 18.90 7.33
C VAL A 13 7.49 20.34 6.81
N LYS A 14 8.69 20.71 6.35
CA LYS A 14 8.93 22.04 5.76
C LYS A 14 8.08 22.28 4.51
N LEU A 15 7.99 21.27 3.64
CA LEU A 15 7.21 21.32 2.41
C LEU A 15 5.71 21.11 2.64
N LYS A 16 5.31 20.70 3.86
CA LYS A 16 3.94 20.28 4.20
C LYS A 16 3.38 19.29 3.17
N SER A 17 4.22 18.35 2.75
CA SER A 17 3.87 17.39 1.71
C SER A 17 2.68 16.54 2.13
N ILE A 18 1.83 16.23 1.16
CA ILE A 18 0.74 15.27 1.33
C ILE A 18 1.34 13.86 1.47
N LEU A 19 0.81 13.09 2.39
CA LEU A 19 1.22 11.73 2.77
C LEU A 19 -0.02 10.81 2.77
N VAL A 20 0.18 9.53 2.47
CA VAL A 20 -0.85 8.49 2.62
C VAL A 20 -0.55 7.75 3.91
N PHE A 21 -1.55 7.66 4.78
CA PHE A 21 -1.44 7.05 6.10
C PHE A 21 -2.38 5.84 6.20
N SER A 22 -1.83 4.63 6.33
CA SER A 22 -2.59 3.42 6.67
C SER A 22 -2.76 3.35 8.18
N VAL A 23 -4.00 3.56 8.64
CA VAL A 23 -4.35 3.55 10.07
C VAL A 23 -4.16 2.14 10.65
N ASP A 24 -4.53 1.11 9.90
CA ASP A 24 -4.47 -0.28 10.36
C ASP A 24 -3.02 -0.77 10.48
N CYS A 25 -2.19 -0.50 9.48
CA CYS A 25 -0.76 -0.86 9.52
C CYS A 25 0.03 -0.07 10.57
N TRP A 26 -0.43 1.13 10.97
CA TRP A 26 0.18 1.90 12.04
C TRP A 26 0.02 1.22 13.40
N GLY A 27 -1.14 0.61 13.66
CA GLY A 27 -1.39 -0.16 14.89
C GLY A 27 -0.43 -1.33 15.03
N ALA A 28 -0.21 -2.09 13.95
CA ALA A 28 0.77 -3.17 13.93
C ALA A 28 2.20 -2.65 14.18
N SER A 29 2.59 -1.54 13.53
CA SER A 29 3.91 -0.92 13.70
C SER A 29 4.14 -0.41 15.13
N TYR A 30 3.11 0.14 15.78
CA TYR A 30 3.16 0.51 17.20
C TYR A 30 3.44 -0.71 18.08
N LEU A 31 2.72 -1.82 17.86
CA LEU A 31 2.91 -3.05 18.64
C LEU A 31 4.32 -3.63 18.43
N ARG A 32 4.85 -3.63 17.20
CA ARG A 32 6.26 -4.03 16.94
C ARG A 32 7.24 -3.17 17.73
N ASN A 33 7.04 -1.85 17.77
CA ASN A 33 7.87 -0.95 18.57
C ASN A 33 7.78 -1.27 20.08
N VAL A 34 6.59 -1.52 20.62
CA VAL A 34 6.42 -1.91 22.03
C VAL A 34 7.16 -3.22 22.32
N LEU A 35 7.05 -4.22 21.44
CA LEU A 35 7.69 -5.53 21.61
C LEU A 35 9.22 -5.45 21.64
N THR A 36 9.84 -4.54 20.88
CA THR A 36 11.31 -4.35 20.96
C THR A 36 11.80 -3.84 22.31
N HIS A 37 10.92 -3.25 23.11
CA HIS A 37 11.22 -2.80 24.47
C HIS A 37 10.77 -3.83 25.53
N GLY A 38 10.14 -4.94 25.11
CA GLY A 38 9.70 -6.04 25.96
C GLY A 38 8.19 -6.31 25.88
N SER A 39 7.80 -7.58 25.79
CA SER A 39 6.39 -7.98 25.71
C SER A 39 5.59 -7.79 27.00
N THR A 40 6.27 -7.52 28.12
CA THR A 40 5.64 -7.24 29.43
C THR A 40 4.78 -5.98 29.43
N HIS A 41 4.94 -5.11 28.42
CA HIS A 41 4.14 -3.92 28.23
C HIS A 41 2.76 -4.21 27.59
N ILE A 42 2.53 -5.43 27.10
CA ILE A 42 1.27 -5.84 26.50
C ILE A 42 0.64 -6.92 27.38
N THR A 43 -0.31 -6.51 28.20
CA THR A 43 -0.97 -7.38 29.18
C THR A 43 -2.46 -7.53 28.87
N THR A 44 -3.07 -8.59 29.42
CA THR A 44 -4.54 -8.64 29.53
C THR A 44 -5.07 -7.43 30.32
N LYS A 45 -6.38 -7.14 30.19
CA LYS A 45 -7.05 -6.10 31.01
C LYS A 45 -6.83 -6.26 32.51
N GLN A 46 -6.59 -7.50 32.98
CA GLN A 46 -6.35 -7.83 34.38
C GLN A 46 -4.86 -7.78 34.76
N GLY A 47 -3.95 -7.48 33.83
CA GLY A 47 -2.52 -7.26 34.06
C GLY A 47 -1.70 -8.51 34.40
N ASN A 48 -2.33 -9.69 34.41
CA ASN A 48 -1.80 -10.92 35.00
C ASN A 48 -1.27 -11.93 33.98
N LYS A 49 -1.46 -11.69 32.68
CA LYS A 49 -0.97 -12.56 31.61
C LYS A 49 -0.36 -11.73 30.50
N THR A 50 0.80 -12.17 30.03
CA THR A 50 1.51 -11.68 28.85
C THR A 50 1.73 -12.85 27.91
N LEU A 51 1.86 -12.55 26.61
CA LEU A 51 2.34 -13.53 25.64
C LEU A 51 3.86 -13.37 25.46
N PRO A 52 4.60 -14.44 25.18
CA PRO A 52 5.96 -14.36 24.67
C PRO A 52 6.02 -13.47 23.42
N THR A 53 7.19 -12.85 23.19
CA THR A 53 7.41 -11.95 22.05
C THR A 53 7.17 -12.65 20.72
N GLU A 54 7.55 -13.93 20.62
CA GLU A 54 7.41 -14.76 19.42
C GLU A 54 5.95 -14.90 19.00
N LEU A 55 5.05 -15.19 19.96
CA LEU A 55 3.61 -15.31 19.67
C LEU A 55 3.00 -13.98 19.26
N TRP A 56 3.50 -12.86 19.80
CA TRP A 56 3.06 -11.54 19.36
C TRP A 56 3.50 -11.25 17.92
N ILE A 57 4.71 -11.65 17.52
CA ILE A 57 5.18 -11.51 16.14
C ILE A 57 4.27 -12.30 15.19
N ASP A 58 3.96 -13.57 15.52
CA ASP A 58 3.05 -14.40 14.71
C ASP A 58 1.66 -13.76 14.57
N ILE A 59 1.11 -13.21 15.66
CA ILE A 59 -0.19 -12.53 15.64
C ILE A 59 -0.14 -11.29 14.74
N LEU A 60 0.94 -10.51 14.80
CA LEU A 60 1.09 -9.31 13.97
C LEU A 60 1.25 -9.65 12.49
N ASP A 61 2.03 -10.69 12.18
CA ASP A 61 2.18 -11.18 10.81
C ASP A 61 0.83 -11.67 10.26
N LEU A 62 0.03 -12.39 11.06
CA LEU A 62 -1.33 -12.78 10.69
C LEU A 62 -2.25 -11.57 10.52
N ALA A 63 -2.20 -10.60 11.44
CA ALA A 63 -3.03 -9.39 11.35
C ALA A 63 -2.74 -8.59 10.08
N GLU A 64 -1.47 -8.47 9.69
CA GLU A 64 -1.03 -7.83 8.45
C GLU A 64 -1.48 -8.61 7.19
N LEU A 65 -1.57 -9.94 7.26
CA LEU A 65 -2.09 -10.78 6.17
C LEU A 65 -3.60 -10.65 5.97
N TYR A 66 -4.36 -10.44 7.03
CA TYR A 66 -5.83 -10.44 7.02
C TYR A 66 -6.47 -9.04 7.07
N VAL A 67 -5.74 -7.98 6.73
CA VAL A 67 -6.34 -6.64 6.63
C VAL A 67 -7.32 -6.60 5.45
N TYR A 68 -8.59 -6.92 5.74
CA TYR A 68 -9.65 -7.09 4.75
C TYR A 68 -10.02 -5.78 4.05
N LYS A 69 -9.80 -4.64 4.72
CA LYS A 69 -9.87 -3.28 4.19
C LYS A 69 -8.86 -2.42 4.94
N ASN A 70 -7.85 -1.92 4.25
CA ASN A 70 -6.95 -0.93 4.82
C ASN A 70 -7.65 0.43 4.80
N THR A 71 -7.78 1.04 5.97
CA THR A 71 -8.26 2.39 6.15
C THR A 71 -7.10 3.34 5.91
N TYR A 72 -7.06 3.92 4.72
CA TYR A 72 -6.08 4.94 4.38
C TYR A 72 -6.65 6.35 4.57
N LYS A 73 -5.78 7.30 4.89
CA LYS A 73 -6.10 8.73 4.98
C LYS A 73 -5.03 9.58 4.31
N LEU A 74 -5.43 10.67 3.67
CA LEU A 74 -4.49 11.74 3.35
C LEU A 74 -4.16 12.52 4.61
N VAL A 75 -2.87 12.69 4.87
CA VAL A 75 -2.38 13.48 5.98
C VAL A 75 -1.24 14.38 5.51
N TYR A 76 -0.88 15.39 6.29
CA TYR A 76 0.33 16.17 6.05
C TYR A 76 1.01 16.51 7.37
N GLY A 77 2.35 16.52 7.35
CA GLY A 77 3.16 16.86 8.51
C GLY A 77 3.05 18.36 8.84
N ILE A 78 2.79 18.65 10.11
CA ILE A 78 2.73 20.03 10.63
C ILE A 78 4.07 20.40 11.27
N GLU A 79 4.52 19.54 12.18
CA GLU A 79 5.70 19.76 13.00
C GLU A 79 6.19 18.43 13.60
N ILE A 80 7.41 18.46 14.12
CA ILE A 80 7.98 17.41 14.96
C ILE A 80 8.11 18.00 16.36
N SER A 81 7.42 17.40 17.32
CA SER A 81 7.42 17.82 18.73
C SER A 81 8.07 16.78 19.61
N LEU A 82 8.67 17.19 20.73
CA LEU A 82 9.13 16.26 21.76
C LEU A 82 7.97 15.94 22.70
N LYS A 83 7.48 14.70 22.71
CA LYS A 83 6.44 14.25 23.63
C LYS A 83 7.00 13.28 24.67
N SER A 84 6.53 13.38 25.90
CA SER A 84 6.85 12.40 26.94
C SER A 84 6.14 11.08 26.63
N THR A 85 6.88 9.99 26.54
CA THR A 85 6.32 8.63 26.52
C THR A 85 6.12 8.13 27.95
N ASN A 86 5.41 6.99 28.09
CA ASN A 86 5.18 6.31 29.37
C ASN A 86 6.50 5.80 29.97
N GLY A 87 7.29 6.68 30.59
CA GLY A 87 8.58 6.33 31.19
C GLY A 87 9.62 7.46 31.33
N ASN A 88 9.21 8.73 31.40
CA ASN A 88 10.10 9.91 31.50
C ASN A 88 11.09 10.10 30.33
N ARG A 89 10.98 9.34 29.24
CA ARG A 89 11.73 9.58 28.00
C ARG A 89 10.93 10.50 27.10
N THR A 90 11.55 11.59 26.67
CA THR A 90 11.03 12.40 25.57
C THR A 90 11.40 11.75 24.25
N GLU A 91 10.43 11.65 23.34
CA GLU A 91 10.64 11.11 22.01
C GLU A 91 10.16 12.11 20.94
N PRO A 92 10.92 12.31 19.86
CA PRO A 92 10.44 13.02 18.68
C PRO A 92 9.16 12.38 18.14
N THR A 93 8.13 13.18 17.96
CA THR A 93 6.79 12.76 17.51
C THR A 93 6.37 13.65 16.36
N LEU A 94 6.13 13.03 15.20
CA LEU A 94 5.55 13.70 14.04
C LEU A 94 4.06 13.97 14.30
N ILE A 95 3.65 15.21 14.14
CA ILE A 95 2.25 15.61 14.20
C ILE A 95 1.73 15.77 12.78
N CYS A 96 0.72 14.97 12.43
CA CYS A 96 0.09 14.97 11.13
C CYS A 96 -1.37 15.39 11.25
N ASN A 97 -1.82 16.34 10.45
CA ASN A 97 -3.24 16.63 10.30
C ASN A 97 -3.84 15.78 9.18
N VAL A 98 -5.10 15.39 9.34
CA VAL A 98 -5.89 14.77 8.28
C VAL A 98 -6.34 15.82 7.28
N LEU A 99 -6.25 15.49 5.99
CA LEU A 99 -6.85 16.23 4.90
C LEU A 99 -8.26 15.65 4.66
N GLU A 100 -9.27 16.27 5.27
CA GLU A 100 -10.66 15.77 5.24
C GLU A 100 -11.31 16.04 3.87
N GLU A 101 -11.02 17.20 3.27
CA GLU A 101 -11.55 17.59 1.97
C GLU A 101 -10.43 17.55 0.92
N TRP A 102 -10.64 16.75 -0.12
CA TRP A 102 -9.79 16.66 -1.29
C TRP A 102 -10.66 16.24 -2.46
N LYS A 103 -10.24 16.60 -3.67
CA LYS A 103 -11.00 16.30 -4.88
C LYS A 103 -10.72 14.85 -5.29
N GLU A 104 -11.76 14.06 -5.53
CA GLU A 104 -11.60 12.69 -6.02
C GLU A 104 -11.04 12.67 -7.46
N CYS A 105 -10.35 11.58 -7.79
CA CYS A 105 -9.67 11.28 -9.04
C CYS A 105 -10.52 10.43 -10.00
N GLU A 106 -11.72 10.03 -9.59
CA GLU A 106 -12.61 9.13 -10.34
C GLU A 106 -12.83 9.57 -11.81
N GLU A 107 -12.98 10.87 -12.04
CA GLU A 107 -13.25 11.47 -13.35
C GLU A 107 -12.01 11.66 -14.24
N LEU A 108 -10.82 11.21 -13.81
CA LEU A 108 -9.59 11.33 -14.58
C LEU A 108 -9.62 10.38 -15.79
N THR A 109 -10.15 10.90 -16.90
CA THR A 109 -10.36 10.15 -18.16
C THR A 109 -9.16 10.18 -19.10
N ASN A 110 -8.18 11.07 -18.85
CA ASN A 110 -7.01 11.24 -19.70
C ASN A 110 -5.80 11.79 -18.93
N GLY A 111 -4.64 11.71 -19.57
CA GLY A 111 -3.36 12.07 -18.96
C GLY A 111 -3.17 13.54 -18.60
N ASP A 112 -3.83 14.47 -19.29
CA ASP A 112 -3.72 15.90 -18.97
C ASP A 112 -4.38 16.23 -17.62
N LEU A 113 -5.52 15.60 -17.34
CA LEU A 113 -6.20 15.75 -16.06
C LEU A 113 -5.38 15.13 -14.92
N VAL A 114 -4.72 14.00 -15.16
CA VAL A 114 -3.80 13.36 -14.20
C VAL A 114 -2.63 14.27 -13.89
N ASN A 115 -1.97 14.80 -14.93
CA ASN A 115 -0.85 15.73 -14.78
C ASN A 115 -1.25 16.99 -14.02
N ALA A 116 -2.46 17.50 -14.25
CA ALA A 116 -3.00 18.64 -13.52
C ALA A 116 -3.22 18.29 -12.04
N TYR A 117 -3.77 17.10 -11.76
CA TYR A 117 -4.00 16.64 -10.39
C TYR A 117 -2.69 16.40 -9.63
N GLU A 118 -1.69 15.77 -10.25
CA GLU A 118 -0.38 15.55 -9.63
C GLU A 118 0.33 16.85 -9.27
N LYS A 119 0.14 17.90 -10.06
CA LYS A 119 0.62 19.25 -9.71
C LYS A 119 -0.06 19.76 -8.44
N CYS A 120 -1.38 19.54 -8.29
CA CYS A 120 -2.11 19.87 -7.07
C CYS A 120 -1.65 19.06 -5.86
N LEU A 121 -1.28 17.78 -6.02
CA LEU A 121 -0.72 16.98 -4.92
C LEU A 121 0.63 17.49 -4.43
N LYS A 122 1.42 18.06 -5.35
CA LYS A 122 2.73 18.66 -5.06
C LYS A 122 2.62 20.06 -4.46
N ASP A 123 1.48 20.75 -4.64
CA ASP A 123 1.21 22.06 -4.04
C ASP A 123 0.11 21.99 -2.97
N PRO A 124 0.51 21.86 -1.70
CA PRO A 124 -0.44 21.70 -0.62
C PRO A 124 -1.09 23.05 -0.21
N ALA A 125 -0.88 24.17 -0.92
CA ALA A 125 -1.59 25.42 -0.67
C ALA A 125 -3.06 25.40 -1.16
N ILE A 126 -3.38 24.48 -2.07
CA ILE A 126 -4.66 24.47 -2.81
C ILE A 126 -5.76 23.65 -2.10
N THR A 127 -5.40 22.74 -1.19
CA THR A 127 -6.33 21.73 -0.63
C THR A 127 -6.62 21.85 0.87
N LYS A 128 -6.07 22.84 1.59
CA LYS A 128 -6.03 22.80 3.07
C LYS A 128 -7.24 23.44 3.77
N THR A 129 -8.25 22.62 4.07
CA THR A 129 -9.17 22.84 5.20
C THR A 129 -8.83 21.85 6.31
N ALA A 130 -8.04 22.30 7.29
CA ALA A 130 -7.64 21.47 8.43
C ALA A 130 -8.67 21.57 9.57
N ARG A 131 -9.23 20.44 10.01
CA ARG A 131 -9.88 20.34 11.33
C ARG A 131 -8.98 19.56 12.29
N GLY A 132 -9.10 19.82 13.59
CA GLY A 132 -8.20 19.40 14.67
C GLY A 132 -8.03 17.89 14.94
N ASN A 133 -8.25 17.02 13.96
CA ASN A 133 -7.92 15.61 14.02
C ASN A 133 -6.43 15.44 13.65
N ALA A 134 -5.57 15.41 14.67
CA ALA A 134 -4.13 15.23 14.49
C ALA A 134 -3.69 13.84 14.96
N TYR A 135 -2.98 13.11 14.09
CA TYR A 135 -2.25 11.90 14.47
C TYR A 135 -0.90 12.29 15.06
N SER A 136 -0.54 11.66 16.18
CA SER A 136 0.77 11.80 16.82
C SER A 136 1.56 10.51 16.61
N ILE A 137 2.55 10.53 15.74
CA ILE A 137 3.31 9.36 15.31
C ILE A 137 4.73 9.47 15.88
N PRO A 138 5.09 8.65 16.89
CA PRO A 138 6.46 8.59 17.39
C PRO A 138 7.43 8.20 16.28
N VAL A 139 8.56 8.88 16.21
CA VAL A 139 9.53 8.69 15.13
C VAL A 139 10.18 7.29 15.19
N SER A 140 10.25 6.65 16.37
CA SER A 140 10.71 5.27 16.50
C SER A 140 9.85 4.27 15.71
N HIS A 141 8.56 4.55 15.49
CA HIS A 141 7.68 3.64 14.75
C HIS A 141 8.09 3.52 13.28
N LEU A 142 8.78 4.53 12.75
CA LEU A 142 9.28 4.59 11.37
C LEU A 142 10.55 3.76 11.16
N ARG A 143 11.15 3.23 12.24
CA ARG A 143 12.36 2.41 12.16
C ARG A 143 12.07 1.01 11.68
N PHE A 144 10.91 0.48 12.05
CA PHE A 144 10.40 -0.75 11.46
C PHE A 144 10.02 -0.41 10.03
N GLN A 145 10.21 -1.35 9.09
CA GLN A 145 9.75 -1.22 7.70
C GLN A 145 8.21 -1.18 7.68
N GLY A 146 7.65 -0.14 8.26
CA GLY A 146 6.25 0.06 8.49
C GLY A 146 5.65 0.63 7.24
N TYR A 147 4.92 -0.20 6.52
CA TYR A 147 4.08 0.16 5.38
C TYR A 147 2.83 0.92 5.85
N PHE A 148 3.01 1.96 6.66
CA PHE A 148 1.90 2.70 7.24
C PHE A 148 1.91 4.20 6.94
N LEU A 149 3.04 4.79 6.59
CA LEU A 149 3.11 6.19 6.21
C LEU A 149 3.96 6.33 4.95
N PHE A 150 3.38 6.91 3.90
CA PHE A 150 3.95 6.93 2.57
C PHE A 150 4.05 8.35 2.03
N HIS A 151 5.12 8.61 1.28
CA HIS A 151 5.36 9.86 0.56
C HIS A 151 5.56 9.58 -0.94
N ASN A 152 5.74 10.65 -1.73
CA ASN A 152 5.85 10.57 -3.20
C ASN A 152 4.64 9.83 -3.80
N ILE A 153 3.46 10.35 -3.47
CA ILE A 153 2.16 9.81 -3.87
C ILE A 153 1.86 10.29 -5.28
N GLU A 154 1.39 9.38 -6.10
CA GLU A 154 0.91 9.62 -7.45
C GLU A 154 -0.60 9.36 -7.51
N VAL A 155 -1.26 9.84 -8.57
CA VAL A 155 -2.70 9.64 -8.75
C VAL A 155 -3.14 8.17 -8.64
N PRO A 156 -2.44 7.19 -9.24
CA PRO A 156 -2.79 5.78 -9.09
C PRO A 156 -2.82 5.31 -7.63
N ASP A 157 -1.93 5.84 -6.78
CA ASP A 157 -1.92 5.50 -5.35
C ASP A 157 -3.21 5.98 -4.66
N ILE A 158 -3.70 7.17 -5.02
CA ILE A 158 -4.94 7.73 -4.45
C ILE A 158 -6.14 6.91 -4.88
N ILE A 159 -6.25 6.61 -6.17
CA ILE A 159 -7.36 5.81 -6.69
C ILE A 159 -7.38 4.44 -6.01
N ALA A 160 -6.23 3.74 -5.99
CA ALA A 160 -6.14 2.39 -5.46
C ALA A 160 -6.33 2.31 -3.94
N ARG A 161 -5.89 3.33 -3.19
CA ARG A 161 -5.87 3.27 -1.71
C ARG A 161 -6.98 4.05 -1.04
N LEU A 162 -7.42 5.16 -1.62
CA LEU A 162 -8.40 6.07 -1.00
C LEU A 162 -9.77 6.02 -1.65
N GLU A 163 -9.83 5.74 -2.96
CA GLU A 163 -11.08 5.70 -3.72
C GLU A 163 -11.57 4.26 -3.93
N ASN A 164 -11.02 3.30 -3.19
CA ASN A 164 -11.33 1.86 -3.32
C ASN A 164 -11.16 1.33 -4.76
N GLY A 165 -10.23 1.90 -5.51
CA GLY A 165 -9.98 1.54 -6.89
C GLY A 165 -11.06 2.02 -7.85
N ASN A 166 -11.87 3.02 -7.49
CA ASN A 166 -12.87 3.57 -8.37
C ASN A 166 -12.21 4.33 -9.52
N CYS A 167 -12.04 3.67 -10.66
CA CYS A 167 -11.40 4.25 -11.83
C CYS A 167 -12.30 4.15 -13.06
N SER A 168 -12.28 5.19 -13.88
CA SER A 168 -12.98 5.21 -15.17
C SER A 168 -12.31 4.34 -16.24
N LEU A 169 -11.08 3.86 -16.02
CA LEU A 169 -10.31 3.10 -17.00
C LEU A 169 -10.87 1.68 -17.21
N CYS A 170 -11.22 0.97 -16.12
CA CYS A 170 -11.74 -0.40 -16.19
C CYS A 170 -13.24 -0.48 -15.92
N LEU A 171 -13.93 0.65 -15.74
CA LEU A 171 -15.38 0.71 -15.48
C LEU A 171 -15.84 -0.18 -14.31
N GLY A 172 -14.98 -0.36 -13.29
CA GLY A 172 -15.26 -1.20 -12.13
C GLY A 172 -14.91 -2.69 -12.26
N ASP A 173 -14.50 -3.17 -13.43
CA ASP A 173 -14.18 -4.59 -13.66
C ASP A 173 -12.86 -5.05 -13.02
N GLN A 174 -12.06 -4.11 -12.49
CA GLN A 174 -10.72 -4.32 -11.91
C GLN A 174 -9.74 -5.05 -12.83
N SER A 175 -10.10 -5.22 -14.10
CA SER A 175 -9.36 -5.90 -15.14
C SER A 175 -9.45 -5.07 -16.42
N LEU A 176 -8.39 -5.14 -17.21
CA LEU A 176 -8.25 -4.43 -18.46
C LEU A 176 -8.25 -5.44 -19.60
N ASP A 177 -9.13 -5.20 -20.56
CA ASP A 177 -9.00 -5.79 -21.87
C ASP A 177 -7.88 -5.06 -22.62
N ILE A 178 -6.69 -5.65 -22.58
CA ILE A 178 -5.48 -5.13 -23.24
C ILE A 178 -5.54 -5.24 -24.76
N HIS A 179 -6.56 -5.89 -25.32
CA HIS A 179 -6.79 -5.96 -26.77
C HIS A 179 -7.54 -4.74 -27.31
N LEU A 180 -8.16 -3.93 -26.43
CA LEU A 180 -8.73 -2.64 -26.80
C LEU A 180 -7.63 -1.57 -26.85
N TYR A 181 -7.37 -1.05 -28.05
CA TYR A 181 -6.29 -0.09 -28.34
C TYR A 181 -6.29 1.12 -27.37
N ASN A 182 -7.45 1.71 -27.12
CA ASN A 182 -7.58 2.87 -26.24
C ASN A 182 -7.27 2.53 -24.78
N THR A 183 -7.74 1.36 -24.30
CA THR A 183 -7.49 0.88 -22.93
C THR A 183 -6.00 0.62 -22.71
N ARG A 184 -5.35 0.06 -23.74
CA ARG A 184 -3.93 -0.23 -23.77
C ARG A 184 -3.07 1.03 -23.69
N GLU A 185 -3.30 2.03 -24.55
CA GLU A 185 -2.55 3.29 -24.50
C GLU A 185 -2.78 4.04 -23.18
N ASN A 186 -4.02 4.10 -22.70
CA ASN A 186 -4.35 4.74 -21.44
C ASN A 186 -3.65 4.04 -20.26
N ALA A 187 -3.74 2.71 -20.15
CA ALA A 187 -3.07 1.95 -19.08
C ALA A 187 -1.55 2.14 -19.09
N ASN A 188 -0.97 2.21 -20.29
CA ASN A 188 0.46 2.46 -20.44
C ASN A 188 0.86 3.87 -19.99
N PHE A 189 0.02 4.86 -20.25
CA PHE A 189 0.21 6.22 -19.76
C PHE A 189 0.13 6.28 -18.23
N PHE A 190 -0.85 5.61 -17.63
CA PHE A 190 -1.09 5.66 -16.19
C PHE A 190 -0.01 4.97 -15.36
N CYS A 191 0.57 3.87 -15.85
CA CYS A 191 1.40 3.00 -14.99
C CYS A 191 2.73 2.57 -15.63
N GLY A 192 3.03 3.00 -16.86
CA GLY A 192 4.33 2.80 -17.52
C GLY A 192 4.71 1.35 -17.86
N ALA A 193 3.98 0.36 -17.34
CA ALA A 193 4.45 -1.02 -17.22
C ALA A 193 3.66 -2.06 -18.01
N VAL A 194 2.49 -1.73 -18.56
CA VAL A 194 1.60 -2.77 -19.13
C VAL A 194 2.12 -3.34 -20.46
N LEU A 195 3.10 -2.72 -21.14
CA LEU A 195 3.36 -3.01 -22.56
C LEU A 195 4.78 -3.43 -22.97
N SER A 196 5.48 -4.24 -22.19
CA SER A 196 6.59 -5.02 -22.75
C SER A 196 6.32 -6.52 -22.73
N GLN A 197 5.89 -7.00 -23.91
CA GLN A 197 6.09 -8.33 -24.47
C GLN A 197 5.26 -9.50 -23.93
N GLY A 198 4.82 -10.37 -24.85
CA GLY A 198 4.21 -11.66 -24.55
C GLY A 198 2.68 -11.68 -24.57
N ASN A 199 2.07 -11.65 -25.76
CA ASN A 199 0.68 -12.02 -25.95
C ASN A 199 0.43 -13.42 -25.39
N CYS A 200 -0.14 -13.55 -24.20
CA CYS A 200 -0.73 -14.82 -23.77
C CYS A 200 -2.24 -14.80 -23.57
N GLY A 201 -2.92 -13.79 -24.13
CA GLY A 201 -4.38 -13.74 -24.17
C GLY A 201 -5.03 -13.63 -22.78
N HIS A 202 -4.25 -13.26 -21.76
CA HIS A 202 -4.74 -13.02 -20.42
C HIS A 202 -5.01 -11.51 -20.27
N GLY A 203 -6.18 -11.16 -19.72
CA GLY A 203 -6.47 -9.79 -19.31
C GLY A 203 -5.47 -9.32 -18.25
N ALA A 204 -5.16 -8.02 -18.22
CA ALA A 204 -4.33 -7.45 -17.17
C ALA A 204 -5.21 -7.03 -15.99
N ILE A 205 -4.66 -7.03 -14.78
CA ILE A 205 -5.31 -6.36 -13.65
C ILE A 205 -5.23 -4.85 -13.86
N CYS A 206 -6.28 -4.11 -13.49
CA CYS A 206 -6.25 -2.66 -13.57
C CYS A 206 -5.30 -2.07 -12.51
N PRO A 207 -4.19 -1.43 -12.92
CA PRO A 207 -3.21 -0.90 -11.99
C PRO A 207 -3.72 0.32 -11.22
N LEU A 208 -4.72 1.04 -11.74
CA LEU A 208 -5.39 2.12 -11.01
C LEU A 208 -6.28 1.60 -9.88
N CYS A 209 -6.89 0.42 -10.06
CA CYS A 209 -7.78 -0.14 -9.05
C CYS A 209 -7.02 -0.76 -7.88
N LEU A 210 -5.99 -1.55 -8.18
CA LEU A 210 -5.31 -2.36 -7.19
C LEU A 210 -3.96 -1.76 -6.75
N GLY A 211 -3.32 -0.97 -7.61
CA GLY A 211 -1.97 -0.46 -7.45
C GLY A 211 -1.04 -1.04 -8.52
N ALA A 212 -0.11 -0.23 -9.01
CA ALA A 212 0.83 -0.60 -10.07
C ALA A 212 1.74 -1.77 -9.64
N GLU A 213 2.10 -1.84 -8.37
CA GLU A 213 2.90 -2.94 -7.80
C GLU A 213 2.23 -4.30 -7.99
N TYR A 214 0.92 -4.40 -7.75
CA TYR A 214 0.19 -5.66 -7.90
C TYR A 214 -0.08 -6.00 -9.36
N ALA A 215 -0.30 -5.00 -10.20
CA ALA A 215 -0.42 -5.22 -11.63
C ALA A 215 0.90 -5.76 -12.23
N ASN A 216 2.04 -5.25 -11.80
CA ASN A 216 3.35 -5.75 -12.20
C ASN A 216 3.59 -7.17 -11.70
N GLU A 217 3.37 -7.45 -10.41
CA GLU A 217 3.48 -8.80 -9.86
C GLU A 217 2.57 -9.80 -10.59
N TYR A 218 1.35 -9.38 -10.96
CA TYR A 218 0.44 -10.21 -11.76
C TYR A 218 1.04 -10.51 -13.13
N LEU A 219 1.56 -9.51 -13.82
CA LEU A 219 2.19 -9.69 -15.13
C LEU A 219 3.40 -10.61 -15.05
N ASP A 220 4.27 -10.47 -14.04
CA ASP A 220 5.42 -11.34 -13.84
C ASP A 220 5.00 -12.81 -13.68
N VAL A 221 3.96 -13.07 -12.86
CA VAL A 221 3.40 -14.41 -12.67
C VAL A 221 2.77 -14.96 -13.95
N MET A 222 2.12 -14.10 -14.74
CA MET A 222 1.50 -14.53 -15.98
C MET A 222 2.52 -14.79 -17.07
N ASN A 223 3.55 -13.94 -17.21
CA ASN A 223 4.65 -14.13 -18.14
C ASN A 223 5.39 -15.45 -17.90
N GLY A 224 5.69 -15.80 -16.64
CA GLY A 224 6.29 -17.10 -16.34
C GLY A 224 5.44 -18.30 -16.79
N LYS A 225 4.10 -18.23 -16.64
CA LYS A 225 3.19 -19.28 -17.17
C LYS A 225 3.14 -19.32 -18.70
N CYS A 226 3.49 -18.22 -19.35
CA CYS A 226 3.50 -18.12 -20.79
C CYS A 226 4.81 -18.69 -21.33
N GLU A 227 5.95 -18.43 -20.68
CA GLU A 227 7.24 -19.09 -20.94
C GLU A 227 7.14 -20.62 -20.78
N ASP A 228 6.56 -21.11 -19.68
CA ASP A 228 6.30 -22.55 -19.44
C ASP A 228 5.46 -23.24 -20.54
N ARG A 229 4.69 -22.46 -21.31
CA ARG A 229 3.77 -22.96 -22.35
C ARG A 229 4.42 -23.02 -23.75
N TRP A 230 5.55 -22.33 -23.92
CA TRP A 230 6.35 -22.32 -25.16
C TRP A 230 7.70 -23.02 -24.99
N SER A 231 8.06 -23.45 -23.77
CA SER A 231 9.28 -24.20 -23.45
C SER A 231 9.10 -25.72 -23.48
N ASP A 232 8.10 -26.24 -24.21
CA ASP A 232 8.00 -27.69 -24.50
C ASP A 232 9.05 -28.16 -25.54
N ASP A 233 9.89 -27.24 -26.04
CA ASP A 233 11.08 -27.56 -26.82
C ASP A 233 12.35 -27.39 -25.96
N GLU A 234 12.70 -28.47 -25.26
CA GLU A 234 14.04 -28.83 -24.73
C GLU A 234 14.88 -27.73 -24.06
N GLU A 235 14.76 -27.55 -22.73
CA GLU A 235 15.91 -27.07 -21.92
C GLU A 235 15.79 -27.51 -20.45
N GLU A 236 16.93 -27.91 -19.87
CA GLU A 236 17.08 -28.68 -18.63
C GLU A 236 16.49 -27.98 -17.39
N GLU A 237 15.74 -28.72 -16.57
CA GLU A 237 15.17 -28.26 -15.30
C GLU A 237 16.28 -27.78 -14.32
N GLU A 238 16.48 -26.47 -14.18
CA GLU A 238 17.11 -25.92 -12.98
C GLU A 238 16.11 -26.04 -11.82
N GLU A 239 16.41 -26.91 -10.84
CA GLU A 239 15.57 -27.06 -9.66
C GLU A 239 15.49 -25.75 -8.88
N ASP A 240 14.31 -25.11 -8.91
CA ASP A 240 13.93 -24.00 -8.03
C ASP A 240 14.44 -24.25 -6.60
N THR A 241 15.10 -23.24 -6.01
CA THR A 241 15.53 -23.30 -4.61
C THR A 241 14.33 -23.48 -3.69
N GLN A 242 14.54 -24.09 -2.51
CA GLN A 242 13.44 -24.32 -1.55
C GLN A 242 12.77 -23.01 -1.11
N GLU A 243 13.52 -21.90 -1.12
CA GLU A 243 13.04 -20.56 -0.81
C GLU A 243 12.13 -20.00 -1.93
N GLU A 244 12.49 -20.18 -3.20
CA GLU A 244 11.63 -19.85 -4.34
C GLU A 244 10.35 -20.68 -4.38
N LYS A 245 10.45 -21.99 -4.10
CA LYS A 245 9.26 -22.87 -4.01
C LYS A 245 8.31 -22.37 -2.93
N MET A 246 8.84 -21.93 -1.78
CA MET A 246 8.04 -21.36 -0.70
C MET A 246 7.46 -19.98 -1.05
N ALA A 247 8.20 -19.10 -1.73
CA ALA A 247 7.72 -17.80 -2.18
C ALA A 247 6.59 -17.94 -3.22
N LYS A 248 6.78 -18.80 -4.23
CA LYS A 248 5.75 -19.13 -5.24
C LYS A 248 4.51 -19.74 -4.58
N ALA A 249 4.67 -20.62 -3.60
CA ALA A 249 3.54 -21.21 -2.86
C ALA A 249 2.76 -20.17 -2.03
N ARG A 250 3.46 -19.25 -1.36
CA ARG A 250 2.84 -18.15 -0.61
C ARG A 250 2.04 -17.22 -1.52
N SER A 251 2.60 -16.83 -2.67
CA SER A 251 1.88 -16.02 -3.67
C SER A 251 0.65 -16.73 -4.23
N ARG A 252 0.76 -18.02 -4.57
CA ARG A 252 -0.39 -18.82 -5.07
C ARG A 252 -1.50 -18.94 -4.03
N LYS A 253 -1.15 -19.08 -2.75
CA LYS A 253 -2.11 -19.11 -1.64
C LYS A 253 -2.83 -17.76 -1.51
N ARG A 254 -2.07 -16.66 -1.53
CA ARG A 254 -2.59 -15.28 -1.45
C ARG A 254 -3.58 -14.97 -2.59
N LEU A 255 -3.25 -15.37 -3.82
CA LEU A 255 -4.13 -15.20 -4.99
C LEU A 255 -5.44 -15.99 -4.88
N ARG A 256 -5.41 -17.21 -4.34
CA ARG A 256 -6.62 -18.02 -4.13
C ARG A 256 -7.52 -17.43 -3.05
N GLU A 257 -6.94 -16.89 -1.98
CA GLU A 257 -7.68 -16.29 -0.88
C GLU A 257 -8.32 -14.95 -1.28
N ILE A 258 -7.62 -14.10 -2.03
CA ILE A 258 -8.18 -12.87 -2.62
C ILE A 258 -9.37 -13.20 -3.54
N ARG A 259 -9.22 -14.23 -4.39
CA ARG A 259 -10.28 -14.66 -5.31
C ARG A 259 -11.49 -15.24 -4.58
N GLY A 260 -11.27 -15.97 -3.48
CA GLY A 260 -12.35 -16.48 -2.63
C GLY A 260 -13.10 -15.38 -1.87
N ALA A 261 -12.38 -14.36 -1.40
CA ALA A 261 -12.97 -13.20 -0.74
C ALA A 261 -13.87 -12.36 -1.68
N MET A 262 -13.51 -12.24 -2.96
CA MET A 262 -14.29 -11.49 -3.97
C MET A 262 -15.60 -12.17 -4.38
N VAL A 263 -15.66 -13.51 -4.40
CA VAL A 263 -16.88 -14.27 -4.73
C VAL A 263 -17.95 -14.11 -3.65
N LEU A 264 -17.53 -13.93 -2.39
CA LEU A 264 -18.45 -13.73 -1.26
C LEU A 264 -19.03 -12.30 -1.21
N SER A 265 -18.34 -11.30 -1.77
CA SER A 265 -18.81 -9.91 -1.82
C SER A 265 -19.79 -9.59 -2.95
N SER A 266 -19.90 -10.45 -3.96
CA SER A 266 -20.82 -10.28 -5.10
C SER A 266 -22.17 -11.00 -4.91
N LEU A 267 -22.37 -11.61 -3.74
CA LEU A 267 -23.60 -12.31 -3.33
C LEU A 267 -24.35 -11.61 -2.18
N GLY A 268 -23.94 -10.39 -1.81
CA GLY A 268 -24.51 -9.59 -0.71
C GLY A 268 -25.18 -8.32 -1.18
#